data_AF-A0A4Y9MCR1-F1
#
_entry.id   AF-A0A4Y9MCR1-F1
#
_cell.length_a   1.000
_cell.length_b   1.000
_cell.length_c   1.000
_cell.angle_alpha   90.00
_cell.angle_beta   90.00
_cell.angle_gamma   90.00
#
_symmetry.space_group_name_H-M   'P 1'
#
loop_
_entity.id
_entity.type
_entity.pdbx_description
1 polymer ?
#
loop_
_entity_poly.entity_id
_entity_poly.type
_entity_poly.pdbx_seq_one_letter_code
_entity_poly.pdbx_strand_id
1 'polypeptide(L)' 'MKQFACGDVVPSCGRTFTAPADDDILTAVAGHAREDHGLAEVPAGLVDQVRAAIRTV' A
#
# COMPACT_ATOMS: atom_id res chain seq x y z
N MET A 1 3.78 -4.85 14.84
CA MET A 1 3.03 -5.14 13.58
C MET A 1 3.15 -3.92 12.67
N LYS A 2 2.87 -4.07 11.37
CA LYS A 2 2.84 -2.97 10.41
C LYS A 2 1.41 -2.74 9.93
N GLN A 3 1.08 -1.48 9.65
CA GLN A 3 -0.22 -1.10 9.12
C GLN A 3 -0.07 0.01 8.10
N PHE A 4 -0.91 -0.02 7.07
CA PHE A 4 -1.01 1.00 6.03
C PHE A 4 -2.46 1.21 5.61
N ALA A 5 -2.82 2.44 5.25
CA ALA A 5 -4.11 2.79 4.68
C ALA A 5 -3.90 3.38 3.29
N CYS A 6 -4.52 2.79 2.26
CA CYS A 6 -4.35 3.25 0.88
C CYS A 6 -4.78 4.71 0.71
N GLY A 7 -5.80 5.13 1.46
CA GLY A 7 -6.30 6.51 1.49
C GLY A 7 -5.29 7.57 1.94
N ASP A 8 -4.18 7.17 2.57
CA ASP A 8 -3.08 8.07 2.92
C ASP A 8 -2.30 8.55 1.69
N VAL A 9 -2.35 7.78 0.60
CA VAL A 9 -1.64 8.06 -0.66
C VAL A 9 -2.61 8.31 -1.83
N VAL A 10 -3.70 7.55 -1.91
CA VAL A 10 -4.72 7.67 -2.97
C VAL A 10 -6.05 8.11 -2.35
N PRO A 11 -6.41 9.40 -2.42
CA PRO A 11 -7.69 9.87 -1.91
C PRO A 11 -8.83 9.14 -2.63
N SER A 12 -9.87 8.76 -1.87
CA SER A 12 -10.99 7.88 -2.25
C SER A 12 -10.78 6.37 -2.13
N CYS A 13 -9.58 5.87 -1.75
CA CYS A 13 -9.42 4.45 -1.44
C CYS A 13 -9.51 4.18 0.08
N GLY A 14 -10.51 3.38 0.50
CA GLY A 14 -10.72 3.00 1.91
C GLY A 14 -9.98 1.75 2.37
N ARG A 15 -9.17 1.12 1.51
CA ARG A 15 -8.50 -0.16 1.82
C ARG A 15 -7.43 0.02 2.89
N THR A 16 -7.38 -0.89 3.85
CA THR A 16 -6.33 -0.94 4.88
C THR A 16 -5.63 -2.29 4.87
N PHE A 17 -4.36 -2.28 5.26
CA PHE A 17 -3.46 -3.43 5.23
C PHE A 17 -2.76 -3.55 6.58
N THR A 18 -2.59 -4.78 7.05
CA THR A 18 -1.80 -5.09 8.24
C THR A 18 -0.96 -6.33 7.97
N ALA A 19 0.32 -6.28 8.33
CA ALA A 19 1.26 -7.36 8.06
C ALA A 19 2.45 -7.33 9.05
N PRO A 20 3.27 -8.39 9.14
CA PRO A 20 4.40 -8.42 10.08
C PRO A 20 5.54 -7.49 9.67
N ALA A 21 5.81 -7.32 8.36
CA ALA A 21 6.84 -6.42 7.85
C ALA A 21 6.33 -5.47 6.76
N ASP A 22 7.12 -4.45 6.45
CA ASP A 22 6.82 -3.44 5.45
C ASP A 22 6.74 -4.05 4.03
N ASP A 23 7.56 -5.06 3.73
CA ASP A 23 7.56 -5.75 2.44
C ASP A 23 6.26 -6.55 2.18
N ASP A 24 5.70 -7.14 3.23
CA ASP A 24 4.40 -7.81 3.16
C ASP A 24 3.26 -6.83 2.86
N ILE A 25 3.32 -5.61 3.43
CA ILE A 25 2.39 -4.52 3.09
C ILE A 25 2.54 -4.16 1.61
N LEU A 26 3.76 -3.96 1.11
CA LEU A 26 4.00 -3.60 -0.28
C LEU A 26 3.50 -4.65 -1.26
N THR A 27 3.72 -5.93 -0.96
CA THR A 27 3.19 -7.05 -1.76
C THR A 27 1.65 -7.01 -1.82
N ALA A 28 1.00 -6.81 -0.67
CA ALA A 28 -0.46 -6.72 -0.61
C ALA A 28 -1.02 -5.49 -1.34
N VAL A 29 -0.35 -4.34 -1.22
CA VAL A 29 -0.71 -3.10 -1.92
C VAL A 29 -0.56 -3.24 -3.43
N ALA A 30 0.52 -3.89 -3.90
CA ALA A 30 0.72 -4.14 -5.33
C ALA A 30 -0.37 -5.06 -5.90
N GLY A 31 -0.77 -6.11 -5.16
CA GLY A 31 -1.90 -6.96 -5.53
C GLY A 31 -3.20 -6.16 -5.63
N HIS A 32 -3.52 -5.35 -4.63
CA HIS A 32 -4.69 -4.47 -4.66
C HIS A 32 -4.66 -3.47 -5.84
N ALA A 33 -3.52 -2.82 -6.07
CA ALA A 33 -3.38 -1.86 -7.17
C ALA A 33 -3.63 -2.51 -8.54
N ARG A 34 -3.16 -3.74 -8.73
CA ARG A 34 -3.41 -4.51 -9.95
C ARG A 34 -4.89 -4.89 -10.11
N GLU A 35 -5.48 -5.46 -9.06
CA GLU A 35 -6.82 -6.08 -9.14
C GLU A 35 -7.96 -5.05 -9.11
N ASP A 36 -7.88 -4.03 -8.23
CA ASP A 36 -8.93 -3.03 -8.07
C ASP A 36 -8.76 -1.81 -8.99
N HIS A 37 -7.52 -1.50 -9.39
CA HIS A 37 -7.22 -0.29 -10.16
C HIS A 37 -6.62 -0.55 -11.55
N GLY A 38 -6.39 -1.82 -11.92
CA GLY A 38 -5.77 -2.17 -13.19
C GLY A 38 -4.33 -1.69 -13.33
N LEU A 39 -3.70 -1.29 -12.21
CA LEU A 39 -2.35 -0.77 -12.18
C LEU A 39 -1.36 -1.94 -12.11
N ALA A 40 -1.03 -2.49 -13.28
CA ALA A 40 -0.15 -3.65 -13.39
C ALA A 40 1.28 -3.39 -12.89
N GLU A 41 1.75 -2.15 -13.02
CA GLU A 41 3.05 -1.71 -12.53
C GLU A 41 2.88 -0.49 -11.62
N VAL A 42 3.31 -0.63 -10.37
CA VAL A 42 3.25 0.45 -9.38
C VAL A 42 4.50 1.33 -9.55
N PRO A 43 4.35 2.63 -9.88
CA PRO A 43 5.50 3.49 -10.11
C PRO A 43 6.33 3.65 -8.83
N ALA A 44 7.65 3.73 -8.96
CA ALA A 44 8.58 3.77 -7.82
C ALA A 44 8.28 4.91 -6.83
N GLY A 45 7.85 6.08 -7.32
CA GLY A 45 7.43 7.18 -6.46
C GLY A 45 6.16 6.89 -5.64
N LEU A 46 5.27 6.01 -6.12
CA LEU A 46 4.12 5.56 -5.34
C LEU A 46 4.55 4.55 -4.28
N VAL A 47 5.50 3.66 -4.61
CA VAL A 47 6.09 2.73 -3.63
C VAL A 47 6.75 3.49 -2.48
N ASP A 48 7.49 4.56 -2.77
CA ASP A 48 8.13 5.37 -1.74
C ASP A 48 7.11 6.05 -0.81
N GLN A 49 6.04 6.63 -1.38
CA GLN A 49 4.94 7.20 -0.61
C GLN A 49 4.24 6.16 0.27
N VAL A 50 3.97 4.97 -0.26
CA VAL A 50 3.39 3.88 0.52
C VAL A 50 4.31 3.52 1.68
N ARG A 51 5.63 3.35 1.45
CA ARG A 51 6.60 3.03 2.51
C ARG A 51 6.65 4.10 3.59
N ALA A 52 6.64 5.37 3.22
CA ALA A 52 6.64 6.49 4.16
C ALA A 52 5.37 6.54 5.03
N ALA A 53 4.24 6.05 4.52
CA ALA A 53 2.96 5.99 5.21
C ALA A 53 2.76 4.73 6.06
N ILE A 54 3.66 3.74 6.02
CA ILE A 54 3.57 2.55 6.87
C ILE A 54 3.85 2.92 8.32
N ARG A 55 2.91 2.59 9.21
CA ARG A 55 3.04 2.80 10.65
C ARG A 55 3.26 1.49 11.38
N THR A 56 4.05 1.56 12.46
CA THR A 56 4.16 0.45 13.42
C THR A 56 2.99 0.52 14.39
N VAL A 57 2.35 -0.62 14.62
CA VAL A 57 1.22 -0.80 15.56
C VAL A 57 1.44 -2.01 16.46
#